data_AF-A0A8H4ZEL5-F1
#
_entry.id   AF-A0A8H4ZEL5-F1
#
_cell.length_a   1.000
_cell.length_b   1.000
_cell.length_c   1.000
_cell.angle_alpha   90.00
_cell.angle_beta   90.00
_cell.angle_gamma   90.00
#
_symmetry.space_group_name_H-M   'P 1'
#
loop_
_entity.id
_entity.type
_entity.pdbx_description
1 polymer ?
#
loop_
_entity_poly.entity_id
_entity_poly.type
_entity_poly.pdbx_seq_one_letter_code
_entity_poly.pdbx_strand_id
1 'polypeptide(L)'
;MISVRALDHLRQQFCGEAVRISDDNNTKAASPSGDEEDIQNKAAPQLIHKQAKEDNSLKTVNIENELLRLPAEIQLMILQHLTFGEVESLRRTCHLLRYTINKPFIREVFPSIKLELLSTCFRCLRYDAMRDHLIHADESDARYPLANECLDCVSSRGGFVVGRMYTLETSATVCICRYCGFPVTSDAAWKEYEFHRVCYRRYRMILLYYFLVGCAQSTITVAAASLCWKYYKKEKLVLGPTVVNFLMACWVFCLSMVRGAEFRTYHWSLLLEMGIFGLWIPPLTGVVRTMGKGTEGVRAADIATIFFITCNMLFRFINVLGNTLLVSEYKLWRRYIPNQPRSTRILNKVIAFLIFWTYPPSIEQKFPGKWWFSRQSTQTGGV
;
A
#
# COMPACT_ATOMS: atom_id res chain seq x y z
N MET A 1 34.19 -17.57 18.93
CA MET A 1 35.50 -17.99 18.38
C MET A 1 35.23 -18.95 17.24
N ILE A 2 35.65 -18.61 16.03
CA ILE A 2 35.58 -19.51 14.87
C ILE A 2 36.53 -20.69 15.13
N SER A 3 36.06 -21.90 14.81
CA SER A 3 36.86 -23.12 14.95
C SER A 3 38.06 -23.09 14.00
N VAL A 4 39.24 -23.50 14.45
CA VAL A 4 40.47 -23.58 13.63
C VAL A 4 40.24 -24.40 12.36
N ARG A 5 39.45 -25.49 12.43
CA ARG A 5 39.10 -26.32 11.26
C ARG A 5 38.29 -25.57 10.21
N ALA A 6 37.54 -24.58 10.65
CA ALA A 6 36.63 -23.85 9.81
C ALA A 6 37.37 -22.67 9.17
N LEU A 7 38.31 -22.05 9.89
CA LEU A 7 39.36 -21.19 9.33
C LEU A 7 40.20 -21.90 8.26
N ASP A 8 40.56 -23.18 8.45
CA ASP A 8 41.30 -23.97 7.46
C ASP A 8 40.46 -24.29 6.21
N HIS A 9 39.17 -24.57 6.39
CA HIS A 9 38.25 -24.80 5.28
C HIS A 9 37.99 -23.52 4.47
N LEU A 10 37.96 -22.36 5.15
CA LEU A 10 37.89 -21.03 4.55
C LEU A 10 39.17 -20.71 3.78
N ARG A 11 40.34 -20.99 4.36
CA ARG A 11 41.64 -20.80 3.73
C ARG A 11 41.78 -21.62 2.44
N GLN A 12 41.30 -22.88 2.43
CA GLN A 12 41.25 -23.69 1.23
C GLN A 12 40.26 -23.18 0.17
N GLN A 13 39.15 -22.58 0.58
CA GLN A 13 38.12 -22.10 -0.34
C GLN A 13 38.45 -20.71 -0.93
N PHE A 14 39.25 -19.91 -0.23
CA PHE A 14 39.72 -18.59 -0.67
C PHE A 14 41.12 -18.60 -1.33
N CYS A 15 42.01 -19.49 -0.91
CA CYS A 15 43.33 -19.67 -1.52
C CYS A 15 43.35 -20.98 -2.31
N GLY A 16 42.91 -20.93 -3.57
CA GLY A 16 43.32 -21.96 -4.54
C GLY A 16 44.85 -22.01 -4.57
N GLU A 17 45.40 -23.21 -4.32
CA GLU A 17 46.81 -23.61 -4.36
C GLU A 17 47.82 -22.48 -4.62
N ALA A 18 48.50 -22.03 -3.56
CA ALA A 18 49.72 -21.26 -3.70
C ALA A 18 50.77 -22.15 -4.39
N VAL A 19 50.93 -22.00 -5.70
CA VAL A 19 52.07 -22.55 -6.45
C VAL A 19 53.35 -22.03 -5.78
N ARG A 20 54.14 -22.95 -5.24
CA ARG A 20 55.49 -22.64 -4.77
C ARG A 20 56.33 -22.24 -5.99
N ILE A 21 56.69 -20.97 -6.08
CA ILE A 21 57.72 -20.52 -7.02
C ILE A 21 59.05 -21.03 -6.45
N SER A 22 59.62 -22.04 -7.10
CA SER A 22 61.00 -22.47 -6.91
C SER A 22 61.87 -21.52 -7.72
N ASP A 23 62.72 -20.76 -7.04
CA ASP A 23 63.86 -20.11 -7.67
C ASP A 23 64.83 -21.20 -8.11
N ASP A 24 65.19 -21.22 -9.40
CA ASP A 24 66.53 -21.63 -9.83
C ASP A 24 66.85 -21.12 -11.24
N ASN A 25 68.09 -20.68 -11.36
CA ASN A 25 68.65 -19.78 -12.37
C ASN A 25 69.16 -20.47 -13.66
N ASN A 26 69.24 -19.66 -14.72
CA ASN A 26 70.22 -19.67 -15.83
C ASN A 26 70.27 -20.87 -16.80
N THR A 27 70.14 -20.62 -18.12
CA THR A 27 71.28 -20.38 -19.04
C THR A 27 70.81 -20.19 -20.51
N LYS A 28 71.54 -19.33 -21.21
CA LYS A 28 71.52 -18.83 -22.61
C LYS A 28 71.05 -19.74 -23.78
N ALA A 29 70.32 -19.06 -24.68
CA ALA A 29 70.47 -18.92 -26.16
C ALA A 29 70.62 -20.15 -27.09
N ALA A 30 69.75 -20.25 -28.10
CA ALA A 30 70.05 -19.99 -29.52
C ALA A 30 68.87 -20.43 -30.43
N SER A 31 68.44 -19.57 -31.35
CA SER A 31 67.73 -19.93 -32.60
C SER A 31 68.78 -20.44 -33.62
N PRO A 32 68.45 -21.14 -34.75
CA PRO A 32 67.52 -20.62 -35.77
C PRO A 32 66.74 -21.64 -36.65
N SER A 33 65.83 -21.07 -37.46
CA SER A 33 65.51 -21.38 -38.87
C SER A 33 64.89 -22.71 -39.32
N GLY A 34 63.90 -22.61 -40.22
CA GLY A 34 63.78 -23.51 -41.38
C GLY A 34 62.39 -24.07 -41.69
N ASP A 35 61.64 -23.32 -42.53
CA ASP A 35 60.97 -23.73 -43.77
C ASP A 35 59.83 -24.80 -43.83
N GLU A 36 58.70 -24.37 -44.45
CA GLU A 36 57.94 -24.94 -45.60
C GLU A 36 57.78 -26.48 -45.73
N GLU A 37 56.71 -27.10 -46.25
CA GLU A 37 55.39 -26.80 -46.82
C GLU A 37 54.72 -28.19 -47.04
N ASP A 38 53.42 -28.19 -47.38
CA ASP A 38 52.74 -29.21 -48.21
C ASP A 38 52.35 -30.60 -47.64
N ILE A 39 51.26 -31.28 -48.04
CA ILE A 39 49.94 -30.96 -48.61
C ILE A 39 49.18 -32.32 -48.68
N GLN A 40 47.85 -32.27 -48.52
CA GLN A 40 46.81 -33.20 -49.00
C GLN A 40 46.63 -34.66 -48.48
N ASN A 41 45.56 -34.80 -47.71
CA ASN A 41 44.30 -35.49 -48.03
C ASN A 41 44.32 -36.93 -48.58
N LYS A 42 43.71 -37.85 -47.80
CA LYS A 42 42.69 -38.79 -48.32
C LYS A 42 41.77 -39.38 -47.24
N ALA A 43 40.47 -39.26 -47.52
CA ALA A 43 39.37 -40.17 -47.22
C ALA A 43 38.93 -40.42 -45.75
N ALA A 44 37.83 -39.77 -45.38
CA ALA A 44 36.86 -40.29 -44.40
C ALA A 44 35.92 -41.32 -45.10
N PRO A 45 35.23 -42.23 -44.39
CA PRO A 45 34.02 -41.80 -43.66
C PRO A 45 33.67 -42.56 -42.36
N GLN A 46 32.86 -41.87 -41.53
CA GLN A 46 31.86 -42.37 -40.56
C GLN A 46 32.34 -43.00 -39.24
N LEU A 47 32.15 -42.27 -38.14
CA LEU A 47 31.05 -42.51 -37.17
C LEU A 47 30.94 -41.33 -36.20
N ILE A 48 29.77 -40.68 -36.18
CA ILE A 48 29.47 -39.52 -35.35
C ILE A 48 29.28 -40.00 -33.90
N HIS A 49 30.31 -39.85 -33.08
CA HIS A 49 30.16 -39.74 -31.63
C HIS A 49 30.58 -38.33 -31.23
N LYS A 50 29.58 -37.46 -31.02
CA LYS A 50 29.77 -36.05 -30.71
C LYS A 50 30.29 -35.94 -29.27
N GLN A 51 31.60 -35.83 -29.13
CA GLN A 51 32.29 -35.48 -27.88
C GLN A 51 31.67 -34.19 -27.32
N ALA A 52 31.23 -34.26 -26.06
CA ALA A 52 30.81 -33.11 -25.30
C ALA A 52 32.00 -32.16 -25.17
N LYS A 53 31.88 -31.03 -25.84
CA LYS A 53 32.79 -29.90 -25.80
C LYS A 53 32.87 -29.39 -24.37
N GLU A 54 33.97 -29.68 -23.69
CA GLU A 54 34.43 -28.93 -22.53
C GLU A 54 34.75 -27.51 -23.01
N ASP A 55 33.74 -26.64 -23.00
CA ASP A 55 33.95 -25.21 -23.13
C ASP A 55 34.66 -24.74 -21.85
N ASN A 56 35.99 -24.68 -21.95
CA ASN A 56 36.92 -23.90 -21.11
C ASN A 56 36.58 -22.40 -21.19
N SER A 57 35.39 -22.06 -20.72
CA SER A 57 34.98 -20.70 -20.36
C SER A 57 35.33 -20.51 -18.89
N LEU A 58 36.64 -20.45 -18.62
CA LEU A 58 37.14 -19.79 -17.43
C LEU A 58 36.70 -18.33 -17.56
N LYS A 59 35.48 -18.05 -17.07
CA LYS A 59 34.91 -16.70 -16.96
C LYS A 59 36.01 -15.81 -16.41
N THR A 60 36.40 -14.80 -17.17
CA THR A 60 37.14 -13.65 -16.68
C THR A 60 36.39 -13.15 -15.45
N VAL A 61 36.88 -13.55 -14.27
CA VAL A 61 36.44 -13.04 -12.98
C VAL A 61 36.59 -11.54 -13.09
N ASN A 62 35.56 -10.78 -12.76
CA ASN A 62 35.64 -9.33 -12.80
C ASN A 62 36.71 -8.87 -11.79
N ILE A 63 37.93 -8.61 -12.29
CA ILE A 63 39.15 -8.28 -11.51
C ILE A 63 39.01 -6.91 -10.81
N GLU A 64 37.97 -6.14 -11.10
CA GLU A 64 37.72 -4.82 -10.52
C GLU A 64 36.96 -4.84 -9.17
N ASN A 65 36.55 -6.01 -8.66
CA ASN A 65 35.93 -6.08 -7.34
C ASN A 65 36.99 -6.05 -6.23
N GLU A 66 37.27 -4.86 -5.69
CA GLU A 66 38.24 -4.67 -4.61
C GLU A 66 37.96 -5.53 -3.36
N LEU A 67 36.69 -5.85 -3.09
CA LEU A 67 36.31 -6.72 -1.97
C LEU A 67 36.88 -8.15 -2.10
N LEU A 68 36.98 -8.66 -3.33
CA LEU A 68 37.47 -10.02 -3.61
C LEU A 68 39.01 -10.09 -3.67
N ARG A 69 39.69 -8.94 -3.75
CA ARG A 69 41.16 -8.83 -3.70
C ARG A 69 41.70 -8.80 -2.27
N LEU A 70 40.85 -8.59 -1.27
CA LEU A 70 41.25 -8.59 0.14
C LEU A 70 41.67 -10.00 0.58
N PRO A 71 42.64 -10.13 1.50
CA PRO A 71 42.92 -11.40 2.18
C PRO A 71 41.66 -12.00 2.82
N ALA A 72 41.56 -13.33 2.83
CA ALA A 72 40.40 -14.07 3.31
C ALA A 72 40.01 -13.70 4.75
N GLU A 73 41.01 -13.40 5.58
CA GLU A 73 40.85 -12.98 6.98
C GLU A 73 40.13 -11.64 7.07
N ILE A 74 40.48 -10.68 6.21
CA ILE A 74 39.85 -9.36 6.17
C ILE A 74 38.43 -9.47 5.62
N GLN A 75 38.22 -10.30 4.59
CA GLN A 75 36.88 -10.57 4.08
C GLN A 75 35.98 -11.19 5.16
N LEU A 76 36.51 -12.13 5.94
CA LEU A 76 35.79 -12.72 7.07
C LEU A 76 35.47 -11.70 8.16
N MET A 77 36.42 -10.83 8.51
CA MET A 77 36.18 -9.73 9.45
C MET A 77 35.08 -8.80 8.96
N ILE A 78 35.07 -8.43 7.68
CA ILE A 78 34.01 -7.59 7.10
C ILE A 78 32.66 -8.31 7.21
N LEU A 79 32.59 -9.59 6.81
CA LEU A 79 31.36 -10.38 6.82
C LEU A 79 30.80 -10.58 8.25
N GLN A 80 31.65 -10.64 9.28
CA GLN A 80 31.22 -10.71 10.68
C GLN A 80 30.55 -9.43 11.20
N HIS A 81 30.80 -8.28 10.57
CA HIS A 81 30.17 -7.01 10.94
C HIS A 81 28.87 -6.76 10.17
N LEU A 82 28.55 -7.61 9.18
CA LEU A 82 27.32 -7.54 8.41
C LEU A 82 26.22 -8.36 9.07
N THR A 83 24.98 -7.89 8.95
CA THR A 83 23.79 -8.65 9.34
C THR A 83 23.53 -9.78 8.35
N PHE A 84 22.74 -10.78 8.76
CA PHE A 84 22.36 -11.89 7.85
C PHE A 84 21.78 -11.37 6.52
N GLY A 85 20.92 -10.35 6.60
CA GLY A 85 20.28 -9.76 5.43
C GLY A 85 21.25 -9.09 4.46
N GLU A 86 22.28 -8.42 4.97
CA GLU A 86 23.34 -7.80 4.15
C GLU A 86 24.24 -8.84 3.50
N VAL A 87 24.60 -9.90 4.23
CA VAL A 87 25.35 -11.04 3.68
C VAL A 87 24.56 -11.73 2.57
N GLU A 88 23.25 -11.95 2.77
CA GLU A 88 22.37 -12.53 1.75
C GLU A 88 22.19 -11.62 0.54
N SER A 89 22.13 -10.30 0.74
CA SER A 89 22.10 -9.31 -0.34
C SER A 89 23.40 -9.34 -1.14
N LEU A 90 24.54 -9.35 -0.46
CA LEU A 90 25.87 -9.46 -1.06
C LEU A 90 25.99 -10.75 -1.88
N ARG A 91 25.51 -11.88 -1.34
CA ARG A 91 25.46 -13.18 -2.02
C ARG A 91 24.67 -13.16 -3.33
N ARG A 92 23.69 -12.26 -3.47
CA ARG A 92 22.87 -12.12 -4.68
C ARG A 92 23.50 -11.23 -5.76
N THR A 93 24.57 -10.50 -5.45
CA THR A 93 25.20 -9.56 -6.40
C THR A 93 26.05 -10.25 -7.46
N CYS A 94 26.81 -11.28 -7.10
CA CYS A 94 27.66 -12.00 -8.06
C CYS A 94 27.73 -13.51 -7.80
N HIS A 95 27.96 -14.27 -8.88
CA HIS A 95 28.02 -15.74 -8.83
C HIS A 95 29.17 -16.26 -7.95
N LEU A 96 30.30 -15.54 -7.93
CA LEU A 96 31.46 -15.91 -7.13
C LEU A 96 31.17 -15.81 -5.64
N LEU A 97 30.64 -14.68 -5.17
CA LEU A 97 30.19 -14.50 -3.78
C LEU A 97 29.08 -15.49 -3.41
N ARG A 98 28.21 -15.86 -4.35
CA ARG A 98 27.21 -16.92 -4.14
C ARG A 98 27.83 -18.29 -3.85
N TYR A 99 28.93 -18.62 -4.52
CA TYR A 99 29.63 -19.89 -4.32
C TYR A 99 30.47 -19.87 -3.04
N THR A 100 31.15 -18.76 -2.79
CA THR A 100 32.02 -18.56 -1.62
C THR A 100 31.21 -18.51 -0.32
N ILE A 101 30.13 -17.72 -0.28
CA ILE A 101 29.23 -17.60 0.88
C ILE A 101 28.20 -18.74 0.84
N ASN A 102 28.65 -19.95 1.17
CA ASN A 102 27.83 -21.15 1.17
C ASN A 102 27.03 -21.31 2.49
N LYS A 103 26.11 -22.29 2.55
CA LYS A 103 25.31 -22.53 3.78
C LYS A 103 26.16 -22.87 5.02
N PRO A 104 27.22 -23.71 4.92
CA PRO A 104 28.13 -23.96 6.03
C PRO A 104 28.75 -22.67 6.57
N PHE A 105 29.27 -21.82 5.70
CA PHE A 105 29.86 -20.51 6.02
C PHE A 105 28.89 -19.65 6.84
N ILE A 106 27.64 -19.51 6.38
CA ILE A 106 26.62 -18.70 7.06
C ILE A 106 26.36 -19.21 8.48
N ARG A 107 26.32 -20.54 8.70
CA ARG A 107 26.08 -21.11 10.05
C ARG A 107 27.24 -20.85 11.01
N GLU A 108 28.43 -20.66 10.48
CA GLU A 108 29.64 -20.42 11.27
C GLU A 108 29.81 -18.95 11.64
N VAL A 109 29.50 -18.04 10.69
CA VAL A 109 29.50 -16.59 10.95
C VAL A 109 28.36 -16.21 11.89
N PHE A 110 27.19 -16.84 11.76
CA PHE A 110 26.01 -16.58 12.58
C PHE A 110 25.66 -17.79 13.46
N PRO A 111 26.29 -17.96 14.63
CA PRO A 111 26.05 -19.11 15.51
C PRO A 111 24.59 -19.21 16.00
N SER A 112 23.90 -18.07 16.10
CA SER A 112 22.47 -17.95 16.41
C SER A 112 21.62 -17.67 15.16
N ILE A 113 21.86 -18.40 14.06
CA ILE A 113 21.20 -18.17 12.76
C ILE A 113 19.68 -18.10 12.86
N LYS A 114 19.02 -18.89 13.73
CA LYS A 114 17.56 -18.84 13.88
C LYS A 114 17.09 -17.45 14.33
N LEU A 115 17.78 -16.83 15.29
CA LEU A 115 17.43 -15.51 15.80
C LEU A 115 17.67 -14.42 14.75
N GLU A 116 18.76 -14.52 14.00
CA GLU A 116 19.08 -13.64 12.87
C GLU A 116 18.01 -13.71 11.77
N LEU A 117 17.55 -14.92 11.43
CA LEU A 117 16.49 -15.13 10.44
C LEU A 117 15.15 -14.56 10.90
N LEU A 118 14.79 -14.76 12.18
CA LEU A 118 13.56 -14.18 12.76
C LEU A 118 13.62 -12.64 12.85
N SER A 119 14.81 -12.07 13.00
CA SER A 119 15.05 -10.63 13.07
C SER A 119 15.25 -9.98 11.69
N THR A 120 15.08 -10.74 10.60
CA THR A 120 15.28 -10.25 9.23
C THR A 120 13.99 -10.34 8.43
N CYS A 121 13.65 -9.26 7.72
CA CYS A 121 12.54 -9.28 6.78
C CYS A 121 12.87 -10.17 5.55
N PHE A 122 12.05 -11.17 5.27
CA PHE A 122 12.19 -12.07 4.12
C PHE A 122 12.28 -11.32 2.77
N ARG A 123 11.56 -10.20 2.64
CA ARG A 123 11.42 -9.49 1.36
C ARG A 123 12.55 -8.51 1.09
N CYS A 124 12.74 -7.55 2.00
CA CYS A 124 13.73 -6.49 1.83
C CYS A 124 15.08 -6.80 2.48
N LEU A 125 15.19 -7.93 3.20
CA LEU A 125 16.40 -8.34 3.93
C LEU A 125 16.88 -7.31 4.96
N ARG A 126 16.03 -6.36 5.37
CA ARG A 126 16.37 -5.42 6.44
C ARG A 126 16.34 -6.17 7.78
N TYR A 127 17.41 -6.00 8.54
CA TYR A 127 17.53 -6.47 9.91
C TYR A 127 16.85 -5.51 10.88
N ASP A 128 16.11 -6.06 11.84
CA ASP A 128 15.46 -5.35 12.93
C ASP A 128 15.76 -6.07 14.25
N ALA A 129 16.74 -5.54 14.99
CA ALA A 129 17.20 -6.10 16.26
C ALA A 129 16.10 -6.12 17.33
N MET A 130 15.22 -5.12 17.33
CA MET A 130 14.16 -4.98 18.33
C MET A 130 12.92 -5.80 17.96
N ARG A 131 12.80 -6.19 16.68
CA ARG A 131 11.72 -7.02 16.13
C ARG A 131 10.33 -6.40 16.29
N ASP A 132 10.27 -5.10 16.54
CA ASP A 132 9.07 -4.31 16.75
C ASP A 132 8.44 -3.83 15.43
N HIS A 133 9.16 -3.99 14.31
CA HIS A 133 8.67 -3.68 12.96
C HIS A 133 8.53 -4.93 12.09
N LEU A 134 8.58 -6.14 12.67
CA LEU A 134 8.41 -7.42 11.99
C LEU A 134 7.12 -8.11 12.41
N ILE A 135 6.32 -8.52 11.44
CA ILE A 135 5.14 -9.35 11.66
C ILE A 135 5.59 -10.78 11.88
N HIS A 136 5.09 -11.38 12.95
CA HIS A 136 5.33 -12.77 13.28
C HIS A 136 4.71 -13.66 12.19
N ALA A 137 5.53 -14.47 11.56
CA ALA A 137 5.06 -15.47 10.61
C ALA A 137 4.58 -16.73 11.32
N ASP A 138 3.59 -17.38 10.73
CA ASP A 138 3.12 -18.69 11.19
C ASP A 138 4.27 -19.71 11.09
N GLU A 139 4.47 -20.49 12.15
CA GLU A 139 5.51 -21.54 12.20
C GLU A 139 5.26 -22.65 11.16
N SER A 140 4.03 -22.78 10.65
CA SER A 140 3.69 -23.71 9.57
C SER A 140 4.09 -23.22 8.16
N ASP A 141 4.57 -21.98 8.00
CA ASP A 141 5.05 -21.49 6.70
C ASP A 141 6.31 -22.26 6.27
N ALA A 142 6.33 -22.74 5.03
CA ALA A 142 7.46 -23.49 4.46
C ALA A 142 8.81 -22.72 4.50
N ARG A 143 8.77 -21.40 4.69
CA ARG A 143 9.95 -20.52 4.75
C ARG A 143 10.40 -20.23 6.17
N TYR A 144 9.66 -20.67 7.19
CA TYR A 144 10.05 -20.50 8.58
C TYR A 144 11.45 -21.11 8.80
N PRO A 145 12.39 -20.40 9.46
CA PRO A 145 12.22 -19.18 10.26
C PRO A 145 12.37 -17.84 9.51
N LEU A 146 12.70 -17.83 8.21
CA LEU A 146 12.80 -16.60 7.39
C LEU A 146 11.48 -16.30 6.67
N ALA A 147 10.37 -16.30 7.42
CA ALA A 147 9.04 -16.00 6.89
C ALA A 147 8.55 -14.61 7.34
N ASN A 148 9.21 -13.97 8.30
CA ASN A 148 8.83 -12.68 8.87
C ASN A 148 8.90 -11.57 7.82
N GLU A 149 7.93 -10.65 7.87
CA GLU A 149 7.85 -9.52 6.95
C GLU A 149 7.76 -8.20 7.71
N CYS A 150 8.49 -7.18 7.25
CA CYS A 150 8.42 -5.87 7.87
C CYS A 150 7.14 -5.11 7.50
N LEU A 151 6.74 -4.19 8.38
CA LEU A 151 5.53 -3.38 8.20
C LEU A 151 5.54 -2.61 6.87
N ASP A 152 6.69 -2.10 6.44
CA ASP A 152 6.84 -1.38 5.17
C ASP A 152 6.57 -2.28 3.95
N CYS A 153 7.10 -3.51 3.96
CA CYS A 153 6.89 -4.47 2.87
C CYS A 153 5.43 -4.88 2.79
N VAL A 154 4.78 -5.15 3.93
CA VAL A 154 3.35 -5.50 3.95
C VAL A 154 2.48 -4.31 3.56
N SER A 155 2.83 -3.10 3.98
CA SER A 155 2.15 -1.86 3.59
C SER A 155 2.25 -1.60 2.09
N SER A 156 3.44 -1.78 1.49
CA SER A 156 3.67 -1.50 0.08
C SER A 156 2.87 -2.38 -0.88
N ARG A 157 2.56 -3.62 -0.48
CA ARG A 157 1.64 -4.51 -1.22
C ARG A 157 0.17 -4.33 -0.84
N GLY A 158 -0.14 -3.45 0.12
CA GLY A 158 -1.50 -3.26 0.62
C GLY A 158 -2.05 -4.47 1.40
N GLY A 159 -1.18 -5.22 2.09
CA GLY A 159 -1.55 -6.44 2.82
C GLY A 159 -2.27 -6.20 4.15
N PHE A 160 -2.29 -4.95 4.64
CA PHE A 160 -2.99 -4.60 5.88
C PHE A 160 -4.49 -4.43 5.68
N VAL A 161 -5.24 -4.99 6.62
CA VAL A 161 -6.70 -4.89 6.68
C VAL A 161 -7.08 -4.13 7.95
N VAL A 162 -7.79 -3.01 7.78
CA VAL A 162 -8.32 -2.23 8.91
C VAL A 162 -9.31 -3.05 9.72
N GLY A 163 -9.23 -2.96 11.04
CA GLY A 163 -10.05 -3.74 11.97
C GLY A 163 -9.49 -5.12 12.33
N ARG A 164 -8.35 -5.53 11.73
CA ARG A 164 -7.57 -6.69 12.19
C ARG A 164 -6.41 -6.25 13.06
N MET A 165 -6.10 -7.07 14.05
CA MET A 165 -4.86 -6.97 14.82
C MET A 165 -3.80 -7.86 14.18
N TYR A 166 -2.56 -7.41 14.23
CA TYR A 166 -1.41 -8.18 13.77
C TYR A 166 -0.45 -8.38 14.94
N THR A 167 0.10 -9.58 15.06
CA THR A 167 1.09 -9.92 16.08
C THR A 167 2.47 -9.64 15.53
N LEU A 168 3.25 -8.86 16.27
CA LEU A 168 4.66 -8.63 16.01
C LEU A 168 5.48 -9.80 16.55
N GLU A 169 6.71 -9.94 16.07
CA GLU A 169 7.64 -10.96 16.55
C GLU A 169 8.00 -10.79 18.05
N THR A 170 7.87 -9.58 18.61
CA THR A 170 7.94 -9.32 20.05
C THR A 170 6.75 -9.86 20.86
N SER A 171 5.79 -10.52 20.21
CA SER A 171 4.47 -10.90 20.76
C SER A 171 3.55 -9.73 21.11
N ALA A 172 3.96 -8.48 20.82
CA ALA A 172 3.07 -7.33 20.93
C ALA A 172 2.02 -7.36 19.81
N THR A 173 0.78 -6.97 20.13
CA THR A 173 -0.28 -6.84 19.13
C THR A 173 -0.42 -5.38 18.70
N VAL A 174 -0.50 -5.15 17.40
CA VAL A 174 -0.66 -3.82 16.81
C VAL A 174 -1.97 -3.71 16.04
N CYS A 175 -2.63 -2.57 16.22
CA CYS A 175 -3.85 -2.21 15.50
C CYS A 175 -3.51 -1.47 14.21
N ILE A 176 -4.31 -1.68 13.16
CA ILE A 176 -4.17 -0.91 11.92
C ILE A 176 -4.96 0.40 12.02
N CYS A 177 -4.28 1.53 11.78
CA CYS A 177 -4.90 2.85 11.81
C CYS A 177 -6.03 2.97 10.79
N ARG A 178 -7.24 3.33 11.24
CA ARG A 178 -8.42 3.46 10.36
C ARG A 178 -8.30 4.55 9.32
N TYR A 179 -7.50 5.58 9.58
CA TYR A 179 -7.33 6.71 8.68
C TYR A 179 -6.28 6.46 7.60
N CYS A 180 -5.10 5.93 7.95
CA CYS A 180 -4.01 5.73 7.00
C CYS A 180 -3.80 4.29 6.56
N GLY A 181 -4.35 3.29 7.26
CA GLY A 181 -4.16 1.88 6.99
C GLY A 181 -2.78 1.34 7.36
N PHE A 182 -1.98 2.11 8.10
CA PHE A 182 -0.67 1.70 8.59
C PHE A 182 -0.77 1.28 10.07
N PRO A 183 -0.01 0.28 10.54
CA PRO A 183 0.01 -0.13 11.94
C PRO A 183 0.37 1.01 12.90
N VAL A 184 -0.28 1.01 14.06
CA VAL A 184 0.03 1.90 15.19
C VAL A 184 0.99 1.16 16.11
N THR A 185 2.29 1.38 15.91
CA THR A 185 3.37 0.81 16.75
C THR A 185 3.70 1.74 17.93
N SER A 186 3.76 3.04 17.65
CA SER A 186 3.91 4.14 18.61
C SER A 186 2.94 5.28 18.25
N ASP A 187 2.69 6.21 19.17
CA ASP A 187 1.83 7.40 18.96
C ASP A 187 0.32 7.15 18.76
N ALA A 188 -0.26 6.22 19.51
CA ALA A 188 -1.71 6.07 19.60
C ALA A 188 -2.40 7.36 20.09
N ALA A 189 -3.57 7.67 19.54
CA ALA A 189 -4.39 8.77 20.03
C ALA A 189 -5.01 8.43 21.39
N TRP A 190 -5.18 9.42 22.27
CA TRP A 190 -5.76 9.21 23.61
C TRP A 190 -7.21 8.73 23.48
N LYS A 191 -7.53 7.58 24.11
CA LYS A 191 -8.83 6.86 24.10
C LYS A 191 -9.20 6.22 22.76
N GLU A 192 -8.42 6.46 21.70
CA GLU A 192 -8.67 5.98 20.34
C GLU A 192 -7.41 5.28 19.81
N TYR A 193 -7.14 4.09 20.34
CA TYR A 193 -5.91 3.33 20.03
C TYR A 193 -5.82 2.85 18.57
N GLU A 194 -6.95 2.89 17.84
CA GLU A 194 -7.05 2.53 16.42
C GLU A 194 -6.67 3.69 15.46
N PHE A 195 -6.11 4.78 15.99
CA PHE A 195 -5.63 5.92 15.22
C PHE A 195 -4.26 6.41 15.70
N HIS A 196 -3.40 6.82 14.76
CA HIS A 196 -2.25 7.66 15.11
C HIS A 196 -2.73 9.04 15.57
N ARG A 197 -2.04 9.66 16.53
CA ARG A 197 -2.35 10.99 17.06
C ARG A 197 -2.52 12.06 15.97
N VAL A 198 -1.63 12.08 14.98
CA VAL A 198 -1.69 13.04 13.85
C VAL A 198 -2.88 12.76 12.92
N CYS A 199 -3.14 11.48 12.64
CA CYS A 199 -4.27 11.04 11.82
C CYS A 199 -5.61 11.40 12.47
N TYR A 200 -5.73 11.18 13.78
CA TYR A 200 -6.91 11.54 14.54
C TYR A 200 -7.16 13.06 14.56
N ARG A 201 -6.10 13.88 14.71
CA ARG A 201 -6.22 15.34 14.61
C ARG A 201 -6.76 15.79 13.26
N ARG A 202 -6.25 15.23 12.15
CA ARG A 202 -6.75 15.53 10.80
C ARG A 202 -8.21 15.09 10.63
N TYR A 203 -8.55 13.91 11.14
CA TYR A 203 -9.90 13.40 11.10
C TYR A 203 -10.90 14.29 11.87
N ARG A 204 -10.54 14.77 13.06
CA ARG A 204 -11.36 15.74 13.80
C ARG A 204 -11.62 17.04 13.02
N MET A 205 -10.62 17.54 12.30
CA MET A 205 -10.82 18.69 11.42
C MET A 205 -11.80 18.38 10.30
N ILE A 206 -11.72 17.19 9.68
CA ILE A 206 -12.66 16.76 8.65
C ILE A 206 -14.08 16.67 9.21
N LEU A 207 -14.26 16.15 10.43
CA LEU A 207 -15.58 16.12 11.09
C LEU A 207 -16.14 17.54 11.30
N LEU A 208 -15.31 18.49 11.72
CA LEU A 208 -15.72 19.88 11.86
C LEU A 208 -16.14 20.48 10.50
N TYR A 209 -15.35 20.27 9.44
CA TYR A 209 -15.71 20.73 8.10
C TYR A 209 -17.01 20.10 7.60
N TYR A 210 -17.21 18.81 7.84
CA TYR A 210 -18.45 18.12 7.50
C TYR A 210 -19.66 18.76 8.19
N PHE A 211 -19.55 19.08 9.48
CA PHE A 211 -20.60 19.77 10.20
C PHE A 211 -20.90 21.17 9.61
N LEU A 212 -19.86 21.96 9.32
CA LEU A 212 -20.01 23.29 8.71
C LEU A 212 -20.65 23.23 7.32
N VAL A 213 -20.23 22.26 6.49
CA VAL A 213 -20.82 22.02 5.16
C VAL A 213 -22.29 21.60 5.29
N GLY A 214 -22.63 20.75 6.25
CA GLY A 214 -24.01 20.38 6.54
C GLY A 214 -24.88 21.58 6.92
N CYS A 215 -24.38 22.49 7.75
CA CYS A 215 -25.05 23.75 8.07
C CYS A 215 -25.24 24.63 6.83
N ALA A 216 -24.20 24.80 5.99
CA ALA A 216 -24.27 25.57 4.75
C ALA A 216 -25.26 24.98 3.73
N GLN A 217 -25.27 23.66 3.57
CA GLN A 217 -26.22 22.97 2.69
C GLN A 217 -27.66 23.14 3.20
N SER A 218 -27.86 23.12 4.52
CA SER A 218 -29.17 23.33 5.14
C SER A 218 -29.67 24.76 4.92
N THR A 219 -28.82 25.76 5.11
CA THR A 219 -29.19 27.17 4.88
C THR A 219 -29.52 27.45 3.43
N ILE A 220 -28.75 26.88 2.48
CA ILE A 220 -29.03 26.95 1.05
C ILE A 220 -30.38 26.30 0.71
N THR A 221 -30.67 25.12 1.28
CA THR A 221 -31.95 24.42 1.05
C THR A 221 -33.13 25.25 1.56
N VAL A 222 -33.02 25.81 2.77
CA VAL A 222 -34.06 26.67 3.37
C VAL A 222 -34.27 27.94 2.54
N ALA A 223 -33.19 28.59 2.10
CA ALA A 223 -33.25 29.78 1.26
C ALA A 223 -33.91 29.49 -0.09
N ALA A 224 -33.51 28.41 -0.76
CA ALA A 224 -34.09 27.98 -2.03
C ALA A 224 -35.61 27.70 -1.89
N ALA A 225 -36.01 26.94 -0.87
CA ALA A 225 -37.42 26.63 -0.61
C ALA A 225 -38.24 27.90 -0.31
N SER A 226 -37.71 28.79 0.54
CA SER A 226 -38.38 30.04 0.92
C SER A 226 -38.61 30.96 -0.28
N LEU A 227 -37.62 31.09 -1.17
CA LEU A 227 -37.76 31.87 -2.40
C LEU A 227 -38.80 31.26 -3.35
N CYS A 228 -38.79 29.94 -3.53
CA CYS A 228 -39.79 29.23 -4.31
C CYS A 228 -41.21 29.44 -3.76
N TRP A 229 -41.40 29.35 -2.45
CA TRP A 229 -42.71 29.54 -1.82
C TRP A 229 -43.17 31.00 -1.85
N LYS A 230 -42.25 31.96 -1.74
CA LYS A 230 -42.61 33.39 -1.78
C LYS A 230 -42.98 33.85 -3.19
N TYR A 231 -42.16 33.53 -4.18
CA TYR A 231 -42.27 34.09 -5.53
C TYR A 231 -43.05 33.20 -6.51
N TYR A 232 -43.09 31.87 -6.29
CA TYR A 232 -43.67 30.90 -7.23
C TYR A 232 -44.81 30.07 -6.64
N LYS A 233 -45.49 30.56 -5.58
CA LYS A 233 -46.60 29.85 -4.90
C LYS A 233 -47.74 29.38 -5.80
N LYS A 234 -47.96 30.06 -6.94
CA LYS A 234 -49.04 29.73 -7.88
C LYS A 234 -48.65 28.62 -8.87
N GLU A 235 -47.36 28.32 -9.00
CA GLU A 235 -46.85 27.33 -9.94
C GLU A 235 -46.78 25.96 -9.25
N LYS A 236 -47.71 25.06 -9.63
CA LYS A 236 -47.82 23.73 -9.01
C LYS A 236 -46.56 22.88 -9.22
N LEU A 237 -45.88 23.07 -10.36
CA LEU A 237 -44.61 22.40 -10.69
C LEU A 237 -43.45 22.81 -9.77
N VAL A 238 -43.56 23.97 -9.09
CA VAL A 238 -42.54 24.47 -8.17
C VAL A 238 -42.94 24.17 -6.72
N LEU A 239 -44.18 24.48 -6.34
CA LEU A 239 -44.61 24.38 -4.94
C LEU A 239 -44.62 22.94 -4.40
N GLY A 240 -45.23 22.00 -5.14
CA GLY A 240 -45.35 20.61 -4.67
C GLY A 240 -43.98 19.96 -4.43
N PRO A 241 -43.09 19.92 -5.44
CA PRO A 241 -41.77 19.31 -5.29
C PRO A 241 -40.89 20.00 -4.24
N THR A 242 -40.97 21.33 -4.09
CA THR A 242 -40.16 22.04 -3.07
C THR A 242 -40.61 21.74 -1.64
N VAL A 243 -41.90 21.56 -1.39
CA VAL A 243 -42.41 21.13 -0.06
C VAL A 243 -41.93 19.72 0.27
N VAL A 244 -42.08 18.77 -0.66
CA VAL A 244 -41.60 17.40 -0.47
C VAL A 244 -40.08 17.37 -0.26
N ASN A 245 -39.32 18.13 -1.05
CA ASN A 245 -37.88 18.26 -0.89
C ASN A 245 -37.47 18.79 0.48
N PHE A 246 -38.18 19.80 0.99
CA PHE A 246 -37.90 20.35 2.31
C PHE A 246 -38.09 19.31 3.41
N LEU A 247 -39.20 18.56 3.36
CA LEU A 247 -39.48 17.47 4.31
C LEU A 247 -38.43 16.35 4.22
N MET A 248 -38.05 15.94 3.00
CA MET A 248 -37.00 14.94 2.80
C MET A 248 -35.63 15.43 3.29
N ALA A 249 -35.30 16.71 3.10
CA ALA A 249 -34.06 17.29 3.60
C ALA A 249 -34.02 17.32 5.13
N CYS A 250 -35.14 17.65 5.80
CA CYS A 250 -35.28 17.52 7.25
C CYS A 250 -35.09 16.08 7.70
N TRP A 251 -35.67 15.11 6.99
CA TRP A 251 -35.50 13.69 7.29
C TRP A 251 -34.05 13.24 7.15
N VAL A 252 -33.35 13.64 6.09
CA VAL A 252 -31.91 13.37 5.91
C VAL A 252 -31.09 13.99 7.04
N PHE A 253 -31.41 15.21 7.48
CA PHE A 253 -30.74 15.84 8.61
C PHE A 253 -30.93 15.04 9.91
N CYS A 254 -32.16 14.61 10.21
CA CYS A 254 -32.44 13.75 11.36
C CYS A 254 -31.70 12.41 11.27
N LEU A 255 -31.70 11.77 10.10
CA LEU A 255 -30.94 10.54 9.88
C LEU A 255 -29.45 10.74 10.15
N SER A 256 -28.85 11.82 9.65
CA SER A 256 -27.44 12.13 9.89
C SER A 256 -27.10 12.33 11.36
N MET A 257 -28.05 12.82 12.17
CA MET A 257 -27.87 12.96 13.63
C MET A 257 -28.04 11.65 14.40
N VAL A 258 -28.96 10.79 13.97
CA VAL A 258 -29.25 9.51 14.64
C VAL A 258 -28.33 8.39 14.16
N ARG A 259 -27.63 8.58 13.04
CA ARG A 259 -26.76 7.57 12.44
C ARG A 259 -25.57 7.26 13.35
N GLY A 260 -25.67 6.15 14.08
CA GLY A 260 -24.61 5.64 14.95
C GLY A 260 -23.48 4.95 14.18
N ALA A 261 -22.41 4.63 14.91
CA ALA A 261 -21.21 3.95 14.39
C ALA A 261 -21.48 2.50 13.94
N GLU A 262 -22.58 1.87 14.36
CA GLU A 262 -22.81 0.43 14.18
C GLU A 262 -23.61 0.06 12.91
N PHE A 263 -24.43 0.98 12.37
CA PHE A 263 -25.35 0.66 11.26
C PHE A 263 -24.92 1.26 9.92
N ARG A 264 -24.85 0.42 8.89
CA ARG A 264 -24.60 0.85 7.50
C ARG A 264 -25.91 1.21 6.80
N THR A 265 -26.32 2.48 6.91
CA THR A 265 -27.53 3.01 6.24
C THR A 265 -27.22 3.77 4.94
N TYR A 266 -26.07 3.51 4.30
CA TYR A 266 -25.64 4.21 3.08
C TYR A 266 -26.65 4.15 1.93
N HIS A 267 -27.33 3.01 1.76
CA HIS A 267 -28.34 2.83 0.72
C HIS A 267 -29.56 3.72 0.90
N TRP A 268 -30.02 3.88 2.15
CA TRP A 268 -31.13 4.78 2.49
C TRP A 268 -30.73 6.23 2.28
N SER A 269 -29.52 6.62 2.71
CA SER A 269 -28.99 7.95 2.42
C SER A 269 -28.86 8.20 0.92
N LEU A 270 -28.37 7.24 0.14
CA LEU A 270 -28.26 7.34 -1.32
C LEU A 270 -29.64 7.52 -1.97
N LEU A 271 -30.63 6.70 -1.59
CA LEU A 271 -31.98 6.77 -2.14
C LEU A 271 -32.64 8.13 -1.85
N LEU A 272 -32.46 8.64 -0.63
CA LEU A 272 -32.99 9.95 -0.24
C LEU A 272 -32.29 11.09 -1.00
N GLU A 273 -30.96 11.07 -1.10
CA GLU A 273 -30.20 12.09 -1.84
C GLU A 273 -30.54 12.09 -3.33
N MET A 274 -30.72 10.91 -3.94
CA MET A 274 -31.21 10.77 -5.32
C MET A 274 -32.62 11.32 -5.50
N GLY A 275 -33.52 11.00 -4.57
CA GLY A 275 -34.89 11.51 -4.57
C GLY A 275 -34.94 13.03 -4.47
N ILE A 276 -34.16 13.61 -3.55
CA ILE A 276 -34.07 15.07 -3.36
C ILE A 276 -33.49 15.72 -4.62
N PHE A 277 -32.39 15.18 -5.16
CA PHE A 277 -31.77 15.69 -6.39
C PHE A 277 -32.77 15.70 -7.56
N GLY A 278 -33.51 14.61 -7.77
CA GLY A 278 -34.52 14.50 -8.82
C GLY A 278 -35.68 15.50 -8.64
N LEU A 279 -36.15 15.68 -7.41
CA LEU A 279 -37.25 16.59 -7.09
C LEU A 279 -36.89 18.08 -7.24
N TRP A 280 -35.61 18.45 -7.33
CA TRP A 280 -35.20 19.83 -7.64
C TRP A 280 -35.24 20.18 -9.14
N ILE A 281 -35.36 19.19 -10.03
CA ILE A 281 -35.46 19.42 -11.48
C ILE A 281 -36.78 20.14 -11.86
N PRO A 282 -37.97 19.73 -11.37
CA PRO A 282 -39.22 20.43 -11.71
C PRO A 282 -39.26 21.89 -11.23
N PRO A 283 -38.81 22.24 -10.00
CA PRO A 283 -38.70 23.64 -9.58
C PRO A 283 -37.76 24.46 -10.47
N LEU A 284 -36.59 23.93 -10.85
CA LEU A 284 -35.65 24.62 -11.72
C LEU A 284 -36.28 24.92 -13.09
N THR A 285 -36.87 23.90 -13.72
CA THR A 285 -37.53 24.05 -15.02
C THR A 285 -38.76 24.96 -14.95
N GLY A 286 -39.53 24.89 -13.86
CA GLY A 286 -40.66 25.78 -13.59
C GLY A 286 -40.25 27.24 -13.51
N VAL A 287 -39.23 27.55 -12.70
CA VAL A 287 -38.68 28.91 -12.54
C VAL A 287 -38.18 29.47 -13.87
N VAL A 288 -37.35 28.70 -14.61
CA VAL A 288 -36.82 29.11 -15.92
C VAL A 288 -37.95 29.35 -16.93
N ARG A 289 -38.98 28.49 -16.94
CA ARG A 289 -40.14 28.66 -17.83
C ARG A 289 -40.94 29.91 -17.49
N THR A 290 -41.12 30.23 -16.20
CA THR A 290 -41.81 31.45 -15.78
C THR A 290 -41.01 32.70 -16.16
N MET A 291 -39.68 32.66 -16.03
CA MET A 291 -38.81 33.75 -16.48
C MET A 291 -38.90 34.00 -17.98
N GLY A 292 -38.88 32.95 -18.80
CA GLY A 292 -38.99 33.08 -20.26
C GLY A 292 -40.34 33.57 -20.77
N LYS A 293 -41.39 33.51 -19.94
CA LYS A 293 -42.74 34.01 -20.26
C LYS A 293 -43.01 35.42 -19.72
N GLY A 294 -42.14 35.96 -18.87
CA GLY A 294 -42.34 37.25 -18.23
C GLY A 294 -42.15 38.40 -19.22
N THR A 295 -43.13 39.29 -19.29
CA THR A 295 -43.06 40.53 -20.09
C THR A 295 -42.19 41.62 -19.44
N GLU A 296 -41.90 41.51 -18.14
CA GLU A 296 -41.17 42.52 -17.34
C GLU A 296 -39.65 42.27 -17.23
N GLY A 297 -39.09 41.37 -18.03
CA GLY A 297 -37.66 41.03 -17.96
C GLY A 297 -37.29 40.20 -16.71
N VAL A 298 -36.00 39.89 -16.57
CA VAL A 298 -35.48 39.03 -15.49
C VAL A 298 -35.31 39.81 -14.20
N ARG A 299 -35.99 39.38 -13.11
CA ARG A 299 -35.86 40.03 -11.80
C ARG A 299 -34.70 39.44 -11.02
N ALA A 300 -34.11 40.24 -10.14
CA ALA A 300 -33.04 39.79 -9.23
C ALA A 300 -33.47 38.59 -8.35
N ALA A 301 -34.75 38.51 -7.97
CA ALA A 301 -35.30 37.38 -7.22
C ALA A 301 -35.28 36.07 -8.03
N ASP A 302 -35.48 36.14 -9.34
CA ASP A 302 -35.48 34.96 -10.21
C ASP A 302 -34.05 34.41 -10.35
N ILE A 303 -33.06 35.31 -10.54
CA ILE A 303 -31.63 34.97 -10.56
C ILE A 303 -31.20 34.33 -9.22
N ALA A 304 -31.56 34.95 -8.09
CA ALA A 304 -31.24 34.42 -6.78
C ALA A 304 -31.85 33.03 -6.55
N THR A 305 -33.10 32.82 -6.98
CA THR A 305 -33.79 31.53 -6.86
C THR A 305 -33.06 30.45 -7.66
N ILE A 306 -32.70 30.71 -8.93
CA ILE A 306 -31.93 29.76 -9.75
C ILE A 306 -30.57 29.47 -9.12
N PHE A 307 -29.88 30.49 -8.61
CA PHE A 307 -28.58 30.33 -7.98
C PHE A 307 -28.66 29.37 -6.79
N PHE A 308 -29.57 29.60 -5.84
CA PHE A 308 -29.72 28.73 -4.67
C PHE A 308 -30.17 27.31 -5.05
N ILE A 309 -31.07 27.16 -6.03
CA ILE A 309 -31.47 25.83 -6.54
C ILE A 309 -30.25 25.10 -7.13
N THR A 310 -29.49 25.77 -8.00
CA THR A 310 -28.34 25.18 -8.69
C THR A 310 -27.24 24.80 -7.69
N CYS A 311 -26.93 25.69 -6.73
CA CYS A 311 -26.01 25.37 -5.65
C CYS A 311 -26.48 24.16 -4.85
N ASN A 312 -27.76 24.10 -4.47
CA ASN A 312 -28.30 22.95 -3.75
C ASN A 312 -28.16 21.65 -4.56
N MET A 313 -28.53 21.68 -5.84
CA MET A 313 -28.38 20.53 -6.73
C MET A 313 -26.93 20.06 -6.84
N LEU A 314 -25.96 20.98 -6.86
CA LEU A 314 -24.53 20.64 -6.86
C LEU A 314 -24.11 19.93 -5.57
N PHE A 315 -24.52 20.43 -4.39
CA PHE A 315 -24.28 19.76 -3.11
C PHE A 315 -24.87 18.34 -3.09
N ARG A 316 -26.12 18.20 -3.55
CA ARG A 316 -26.81 16.90 -3.63
C ARG A 316 -26.12 15.93 -4.59
N PHE A 317 -25.65 16.41 -5.74
CA PHE A 317 -24.90 15.60 -6.68
C PHE A 317 -23.61 15.05 -6.07
N ILE A 318 -22.84 15.87 -5.35
CA ILE A 318 -21.63 15.41 -4.66
C ILE A 318 -21.98 14.37 -3.59
N ASN A 319 -23.07 14.57 -2.83
CA ASN A 319 -23.55 13.60 -1.84
C ASN A 319 -23.99 12.27 -2.47
N VAL A 320 -24.61 12.30 -3.65
CA VAL A 320 -24.96 11.10 -4.42
C VAL A 320 -23.71 10.33 -4.81
N LEU A 321 -22.69 11.02 -5.35
CA LEU A 321 -21.43 10.39 -5.72
C LEU A 321 -20.72 9.76 -4.52
N GLY A 322 -20.63 10.47 -3.40
CA GLY A 322 -19.97 9.94 -2.20
C GLY A 322 -20.75 8.80 -1.55
N ASN A 323 -22.08 8.85 -1.51
CA ASN A 323 -22.90 7.73 -1.02
C ASN A 323 -22.79 6.50 -1.93
N THR A 324 -22.67 6.69 -3.25
CA THR A 324 -22.40 5.60 -4.20
C THR A 324 -21.07 4.91 -3.88
N LEU A 325 -20.01 5.68 -3.64
CA LEU A 325 -18.69 5.14 -3.27
C LEU A 325 -18.71 4.44 -1.90
N LEU A 326 -19.50 4.94 -0.95
CA LEU A 326 -19.69 4.31 0.36
C LEU A 326 -20.42 2.96 0.24
N VAL A 327 -21.43 2.88 -0.63
CA VAL A 327 -22.13 1.63 -0.96
C VAL A 327 -21.19 0.62 -1.62
N SER A 328 -20.25 1.06 -2.45
CA SER A 328 -19.25 0.19 -3.08
C SER A 328 -18.14 -0.31 -2.13
N GLU A 329 -18.23 -0.02 -0.83
CA GLU A 329 -17.25 -0.40 0.20
C GLU A 329 -15.80 -0.02 -0.13
N TYR A 330 -15.60 1.16 -0.71
CA TYR A 330 -14.27 1.59 -1.08
C TYR A 330 -13.33 1.67 0.14
N LYS A 331 -12.19 0.98 0.05
CA LYS A 331 -11.16 0.94 1.09
C LYS A 331 -10.37 2.24 1.13
N LEU A 332 -10.77 3.14 2.02
CA LEU A 332 -10.28 4.52 2.10
C LEU A 332 -8.75 4.65 2.29
N TRP A 333 -8.13 3.70 2.99
CA TRP A 333 -6.69 3.71 3.25
C TRP A 333 -5.83 3.43 2.02
N ARG A 334 -6.41 2.96 0.90
CA ARG A 334 -5.70 2.72 -0.36
C ARG A 334 -4.94 3.95 -0.88
N ARG A 335 -5.36 5.16 -0.49
CA ARG A 335 -4.68 6.42 -0.84
C ARG A 335 -3.27 6.57 -0.27
N TYR A 336 -2.91 5.78 0.74
CA TYR A 336 -1.60 5.81 1.39
C TYR A 336 -0.68 4.66 1.00
N ILE A 337 -1.14 3.75 0.13
CA ILE A 337 -0.28 2.68 -0.38
C ILE A 337 0.83 3.33 -1.22
N PRO A 338 2.12 3.06 -0.91
CA PRO A 338 3.24 3.62 -1.65
C PRO A 338 3.33 3.02 -3.06
N ASN A 339 4.12 3.65 -3.93
CA ASN A 339 4.41 3.17 -5.30
C ASN A 339 3.20 3.09 -6.26
N GLN A 340 2.08 3.73 -5.94
CA GLN A 340 0.96 3.86 -6.88
C GLN A 340 1.28 4.85 -8.03
N PRO A 341 0.78 4.58 -9.25
CA PRO A 341 0.89 5.52 -10.36
C PRO A 341 0.16 6.83 -10.03
N ARG A 342 0.62 7.94 -10.63
CA ARG A 342 0.12 9.29 -10.30
C ARG A 342 -1.38 9.43 -10.50
N SER A 343 -1.93 8.85 -11.56
CA SER A 343 -3.37 8.85 -11.87
C SER A 343 -4.20 8.19 -10.76
N THR A 344 -3.83 6.97 -10.34
CA THR A 344 -4.48 6.26 -9.24
C THR A 344 -4.38 7.01 -7.93
N ARG A 345 -3.25 7.67 -7.66
CA ARG A 345 -3.08 8.49 -6.45
C ARG A 345 -4.04 9.68 -6.43
N ILE A 346 -4.21 10.36 -7.56
CA ILE A 346 -5.17 11.47 -7.70
C ILE A 346 -6.60 10.95 -7.53
N LEU A 347 -6.96 9.86 -8.21
CA LEU A 347 -8.28 9.24 -8.11
C LEU A 347 -8.60 8.84 -6.67
N ASN A 348 -7.66 8.20 -5.95
CA ASN A 348 -7.83 7.81 -4.56
C ASN A 348 -8.04 9.01 -3.63
N LYS A 349 -7.41 10.16 -3.92
CA LYS A 349 -7.64 11.42 -3.18
C LYS A 349 -9.03 11.99 -3.46
N VAL A 350 -9.48 11.98 -4.73
CA VAL A 350 -10.82 12.45 -5.10
C VAL A 350 -11.90 11.57 -4.46
N ILE A 351 -11.75 10.24 -4.52
CA ILE A 351 -12.66 9.30 -3.86
C ILE A 351 -12.70 9.55 -2.36
N ALA A 352 -11.53 9.71 -1.72
CA ALA A 352 -11.47 10.04 -0.30
C ALA A 352 -12.16 11.37 0.03
N PHE A 353 -11.99 12.39 -0.81
CA PHE A 353 -12.69 13.66 -0.67
C PHE A 353 -14.21 13.48 -0.75
N LEU A 354 -14.73 12.75 -1.75
CA LEU A 354 -16.17 12.50 -1.91
C LEU A 354 -16.76 11.73 -0.72
N ILE A 355 -16.04 10.72 -0.22
CA ILE A 355 -16.44 9.95 0.96
C ILE A 355 -16.48 10.85 2.21
N PHE A 356 -15.42 11.64 2.44
CA PHE A 356 -15.36 12.55 3.59
C PHE A 356 -16.31 13.73 3.47
N TRP A 357 -16.65 14.16 2.26
CA TRP A 357 -17.67 15.17 2.03
C TRP A 357 -19.05 14.66 2.48
N THR A 358 -19.32 13.39 2.19
CA THR A 358 -20.66 12.81 2.38
C THR A 358 -20.86 12.25 3.79
N TYR A 359 -19.89 11.49 4.30
CA TYR A 359 -19.99 10.88 5.62
C TYR A 359 -18.61 10.47 6.18
N PRO A 360 -17.87 11.39 6.83
CA PRO A 360 -16.60 11.06 7.45
C PRO A 360 -16.62 9.97 8.53
N PRO A 361 -17.66 9.85 9.39
CA PRO A 361 -17.73 8.79 10.40
C PRO A 361 -17.75 7.37 9.83
N SER A 362 -17.82 7.19 8.51
CA SER A 362 -17.64 5.89 7.85
C SER A 362 -16.35 5.17 8.25
N ILE A 363 -15.30 5.89 8.64
CA ILE A 363 -14.01 5.29 9.01
C ILE A 363 -14.02 4.60 10.38
N GLU A 364 -14.88 5.05 11.29
CA GLU A 364 -15.02 4.51 12.65
C GLU A 364 -15.80 3.18 12.65
N GLN A 365 -16.53 2.90 11.57
CA GLN A 365 -17.35 1.70 11.50
C GLN A 365 -16.50 0.43 11.54
N LYS A 366 -16.89 -0.53 12.38
CA LYS A 366 -16.22 -1.84 12.46
C LYS A 366 -16.34 -2.57 11.11
N PHE A 367 -15.28 -3.25 10.70
CA PHE A 367 -15.25 -4.09 9.49
C PHE A 367 -15.27 -5.58 9.88
N PRO A 368 -16.12 -6.42 9.25
CA PRO A 368 -17.22 -6.05 8.36
C PRO A 368 -18.32 -5.32 9.14
N GLY A 369 -18.94 -4.31 8.53
CA GLY A 369 -20.01 -3.59 9.20
C GLY A 369 -21.29 -4.41 9.19
N LYS A 370 -22.06 -4.31 10.28
CA LYS A 370 -23.33 -5.03 10.41
C LYS A 370 -24.41 -4.29 9.63
N TRP A 371 -25.15 -5.03 8.82
CA TRP A 371 -26.37 -4.52 8.21
C TRP A 371 -27.48 -4.41 9.26
N TRP A 372 -28.42 -3.48 9.04
CA TRP A 372 -29.60 -3.31 9.91
C TRP A 372 -30.35 -4.63 10.16
N PHE A 373 -30.33 -5.54 9.17
CA PHE A 373 -30.98 -6.84 9.24
C PHE A 373 -30.09 -8.00 9.71
N SER A 374 -28.76 -7.82 9.80
CA SER A 374 -27.84 -8.89 10.22
C SER A 374 -27.75 -9.03 11.75
N ARG A 375 -28.83 -8.74 12.46
CA ARG A 375 -28.94 -8.93 13.92
C ARG A 375 -29.17 -10.42 14.25
N GLN A 376 -28.36 -11.31 13.68
CA GLN A 376 -28.27 -12.69 14.15
C GLN A 376 -27.00 -12.86 14.98
N SER A 377 -27.24 -13.28 16.21
CA SER A 377 -26.33 -13.74 17.24
C SER A 377 -25.07 -14.41 16.71
N THR A 378 -23.92 -13.78 16.96
CA THR A 378 -22.63 -14.47 17.06
C THR A 378 -22.11 -14.26 18.49
N GLN A 379 -22.85 -14.81 19.44
CA GLN A 379 -22.28 -15.36 20.67
C GLN A 379 -22.11 -16.86 20.41
N THR A 380 -21.04 -17.27 19.76
CA THR A 380 -20.53 -18.66 19.78
C THR A 380 -19.17 -18.66 19.11
N GLY A 381 -18.13 -19.07 19.83
CA GLY A 381 -16.80 -19.30 19.29
C GLY A 381 -15.67 -18.91 20.23
N GLY A 382 -15.77 -19.30 21.51
CA GLY A 382 -14.56 -19.59 22.27
C GLY A 382 -14.12 -20.99 21.88
N VAL A 383 -12.89 -21.10 21.36
CA VAL A 383 -11.89 -22.12 21.69
C VAL A 383 -10.54 -21.44 21.56
#